data_AF-A0A9E1YL34-F1
#
_entry.id   AF-A0A9E1YL34-F1
#
_cell.length_a   1.000
_cell.length_b   1.000
_cell.length_c   1.000
_cell.angle_alpha   90.00
_cell.angle_beta   90.00
_cell.angle_gamma   90.00
#
_symmetry.space_group_name_H-M   'P 1'
#
loop_
_entity.id
_entity.type
_entity.pdbx_description
1 polymer ?
#
loop_
_entity_poly.entity_id
_entity_poly.type
_entity_poly.pdbx_seq_one_letter_code
_entity_poly.pdbx_strand_id
1 'polypeptide(L)'
;KNEIDNSNILGKLKLESGKYFLISCHREENVDNSKNFKLLIESLNQLAITYTIPIIFPIHPRTKKIYNKSKLKLDKLVKFIDPLGFNDYNKLQIESFVVLSDSGTIFEESSILNFRALNIRESHERPEAIEETTVIVTGLKIERILQGIKILENQTTGKMRNISLVSDYSIPNISLKIERIILSHIDFVNRVVWQKES
;
A
#
# COMPACT_ATOMS: atom_id res chain seq x y z
N LYS A 1 13.15 -8.67 -8.48
CA LYS A 1 12.70 -7.73 -9.54
C LYS A 1 12.30 -8.46 -10.81
N ASN A 2 13.17 -9.29 -11.40
CA ASN A 2 12.82 -10.10 -12.58
C ASN A 2 11.53 -10.93 -12.44
N GLU A 3 11.28 -11.56 -11.30
CA GLU A 3 10.04 -12.32 -11.07
C GLU A 3 8.78 -11.44 -11.05
N ILE A 4 8.89 -10.21 -10.55
CA ILE A 4 7.80 -9.23 -10.54
C ILE A 4 7.54 -8.78 -11.98
N ASP A 5 8.60 -8.42 -12.71
CA ASP A 5 8.50 -7.95 -14.09
C ASP A 5 7.90 -9.00 -15.03
N ASN A 6 8.18 -10.29 -14.77
CA ASN A 6 7.68 -11.44 -15.53
C ASN A 6 6.26 -11.90 -15.14
N SER A 7 5.61 -11.29 -14.14
CA SER A 7 4.24 -11.67 -13.77
C SER A 7 3.24 -11.34 -14.88
N ASN A 8 2.41 -12.33 -15.23
CA ASN A 8 1.34 -12.19 -16.24
C ASN A 8 -0.02 -11.75 -15.63
N ILE A 9 -0.01 -11.13 -14.45
CA ILE A 9 -1.25 -10.80 -13.72
C ILE A 9 -2.13 -9.79 -14.49
N LEU A 10 -1.54 -8.81 -15.18
CA LEU A 10 -2.30 -7.86 -16.02
C LEU A 10 -3.07 -8.60 -17.12
N GLY A 11 -2.45 -9.56 -17.79
CA GLY A 11 -3.10 -10.38 -18.82
C GLY A 11 -4.25 -11.22 -18.24
N LYS A 12 -4.03 -11.86 -17.09
CA LYS A 12 -5.08 -12.65 -16.39
C LYS A 12 -6.31 -11.82 -16.04
N LEU A 13 -6.08 -10.58 -15.56
CA LEU A 13 -7.15 -9.67 -15.16
C LEU A 13 -7.67 -8.78 -16.30
N LYS A 14 -7.07 -8.87 -17.50
CA LYS A 14 -7.35 -8.04 -18.67
C LYS A 14 -7.23 -6.54 -18.37
N LEU A 15 -6.11 -6.17 -17.75
CA LEU A 15 -5.79 -4.80 -17.36
C LEU A 15 -4.72 -4.21 -18.27
N GLU A 16 -4.82 -2.91 -18.50
CA GLU A 16 -3.80 -2.11 -19.17
C GLU A 16 -2.99 -1.33 -18.13
N SER A 17 -1.66 -1.30 -18.30
CA SER A 17 -0.77 -0.54 -17.43
C SER A 17 -1.17 0.94 -17.39
N GLY A 18 -1.13 1.53 -16.20
CA GLY A 18 -1.51 2.91 -15.93
C GLY A 18 -3.01 3.22 -16.07
N LYS A 19 -3.87 2.21 -16.28
CA LYS A 19 -5.31 2.37 -16.50
C LYS A 19 -6.17 1.59 -15.52
N TYR A 20 -5.73 1.48 -14.27
CA TYR A 20 -6.55 0.99 -13.17
C TYR A 20 -6.05 1.53 -11.83
N PHE A 21 -6.92 1.62 -10.84
CA PHE A 21 -6.53 1.81 -9.45
C PHE A 21 -6.34 0.47 -8.76
N LEU A 22 -5.40 0.40 -7.82
CA LEU A 22 -5.24 -0.74 -6.92
C LEU A 22 -5.56 -0.31 -5.50
N ILE A 23 -6.43 -1.06 -4.82
CA ILE A 23 -6.85 -0.78 -3.45
C ILE A 23 -6.34 -1.88 -2.53
N SER A 24 -5.77 -1.47 -1.40
CA SER A 24 -5.45 -2.37 -0.30
C SER A 24 -5.96 -1.78 1.00
N CYS A 25 -6.99 -2.41 1.56
CA CYS A 25 -7.64 -1.97 2.79
C CYS A 25 -8.00 -3.18 3.67
N HIS A 26 -7.35 -3.27 4.83
CA HIS A 26 -7.44 -4.41 5.74
C HIS A 26 -7.43 -4.03 7.23
N ARG A 27 -7.14 -2.78 7.56
CA ARG A 27 -7.03 -2.32 8.94
C ARG A 27 -8.40 -2.22 9.62
N GLU A 28 -8.46 -2.60 10.89
CA GLU A 28 -9.71 -2.65 11.67
C GLU A 28 -10.37 -1.28 11.77
N GLU A 29 -9.58 -0.20 11.91
CA GLU A 29 -10.11 1.16 11.96
C GLU A 29 -10.85 1.59 10.69
N ASN A 30 -10.52 1.01 9.54
CA ASN A 30 -11.16 1.31 8.26
C ASN A 30 -12.27 0.33 7.91
N VAL A 31 -12.09 -0.95 8.26
CA VAL A 31 -12.97 -2.04 7.83
C VAL A 31 -14.08 -2.35 8.84
N ASP A 32 -13.80 -2.35 10.14
CA ASP A 32 -14.79 -2.71 11.16
C ASP A 32 -15.63 -1.52 11.62
N ASN A 33 -15.10 -0.30 11.44
CA ASN A 33 -15.86 0.92 11.67
C ASN A 33 -16.84 1.14 10.50
N SER A 34 -18.14 1.03 10.78
CA SER A 34 -19.19 1.14 9.76
C SER A 34 -19.21 2.49 9.02
N LYS A 35 -18.84 3.58 9.70
CA LYS A 35 -18.74 4.92 9.11
C LYS A 35 -17.57 4.99 8.14
N ASN A 36 -16.40 4.52 8.54
CA ASN A 36 -15.20 4.54 7.70
C ASN A 36 -15.33 3.59 6.51
N PHE A 37 -15.90 2.40 6.73
CA PHE A 37 -16.15 1.45 5.64
C PHE A 37 -17.14 2.02 4.62
N LYS A 38 -18.19 2.71 5.08
CA LYS A 38 -19.11 3.44 4.19
C LYS A 38 -18.38 4.53 3.39
N LEU A 39 -17.55 5.34 4.04
CA LEU A 39 -16.76 6.39 3.38
C LEU A 39 -15.78 5.82 2.35
N LEU A 40 -15.15 4.68 2.64
CA LEU A 40 -14.30 3.96 1.69
C LEU A 40 -15.10 3.59 0.44
N ILE A 41 -16.23 2.90 0.61
CA ILE A 41 -17.07 2.45 -0.52
C ILE A 41 -17.59 3.63 -1.34
N GLU A 42 -18.05 4.70 -0.68
CA GLU A 42 -18.49 5.93 -1.35
C GLU A 42 -17.34 6.58 -2.14
N SER A 43 -16.15 6.64 -1.57
CA SER A 43 -14.96 7.19 -2.25
C SER A 43 -14.55 6.34 -3.45
N LEU A 44 -14.58 5.01 -3.34
CA LEU A 44 -14.29 4.12 -4.48
C LEU A 44 -15.30 4.31 -5.61
N ASN A 45 -16.59 4.45 -5.29
CA ASN A 45 -17.62 4.72 -6.30
C ASN A 45 -17.41 6.07 -7.00
N GLN A 46 -17.09 7.12 -6.23
CA GLN A 46 -16.80 8.43 -6.82
C GLN A 46 -15.54 8.42 -7.69
N LEU A 47 -14.50 7.69 -7.30
CA LEU A 47 -13.31 7.49 -8.12
C LEU A 47 -13.63 6.78 -9.44
N ALA A 48 -14.45 5.72 -9.38
CA ALA A 48 -14.89 4.98 -10.55
C ALA A 48 -15.65 5.88 -11.53
N ILE A 49 -16.55 6.72 -11.04
CA ILE A 49 -17.30 7.69 -11.85
C ILE A 49 -16.38 8.75 -12.46
N THR A 50 -15.44 9.27 -11.67
CA THR A 50 -14.59 10.41 -12.07
C THR A 50 -13.57 10.02 -13.13
N TYR A 51 -12.87 8.90 -12.93
CA TYR A 51 -11.78 8.47 -13.82
C TYR A 51 -12.22 7.46 -14.87
N THR A 52 -13.37 6.79 -14.68
CA THR A 52 -13.92 5.78 -15.60
C THR A 52 -12.96 4.63 -15.94
N ILE A 53 -12.06 4.29 -15.01
CA ILE A 53 -11.13 3.15 -15.12
C ILE A 53 -11.41 2.10 -14.04
N PRO A 54 -11.04 0.83 -14.25
CA PRO A 54 -11.21 -0.23 -13.27
C PRO A 54 -10.54 0.08 -11.92
N ILE A 55 -11.19 -0.35 -10.84
CA ILE A 55 -10.64 -0.32 -9.49
C ILE A 55 -10.52 -1.76 -9.02
N ILE A 56 -9.28 -2.21 -8.79
CA ILE A 56 -8.98 -3.58 -8.39
C ILE A 56 -8.74 -3.62 -6.89
N PHE A 57 -9.51 -4.44 -6.19
CA PHE A 57 -9.41 -4.56 -4.75
C PHE A 57 -9.29 -6.04 -4.36
N PRO A 58 -8.05 -6.54 -4.15
CA PRO A 58 -7.82 -7.84 -3.52
C PRO A 58 -8.39 -7.84 -2.10
N ILE A 59 -9.51 -8.53 -1.91
CA ILE A 59 -10.30 -8.42 -0.68
C ILE A 59 -10.04 -9.59 0.27
N HIS A 60 -9.73 -9.28 1.53
CA HIS A 60 -9.64 -10.29 2.57
C HIS A 60 -11.02 -10.90 2.89
N PRO A 61 -11.14 -12.21 3.19
CA PRO A 61 -12.42 -12.85 3.53
C PRO A 61 -13.20 -12.15 4.65
N ARG A 62 -12.51 -11.53 5.62
CA ARG A 62 -13.12 -10.70 6.69
C ARG A 62 -13.85 -9.50 6.10
N THR A 63 -13.15 -8.67 5.33
CA THR A 63 -13.71 -7.47 4.67
C THR A 63 -14.87 -7.83 3.74
N LYS A 64 -14.77 -8.94 3.00
CA LYS A 64 -15.85 -9.44 2.12
C LYS A 64 -17.12 -9.78 2.89
N LYS A 65 -17.00 -10.39 4.07
CA LYS A 65 -18.14 -10.67 4.96
C LYS A 65 -18.81 -9.38 5.45
N ILE A 66 -18.01 -8.36 5.80
CA ILE A 66 -18.52 -7.06 6.26
C ILE A 66 -19.25 -6.35 5.12
N TYR A 67 -18.65 -6.32 3.92
CA TYR A 67 -19.30 -5.78 2.72
C TYR A 67 -20.67 -6.42 2.47
N ASN A 68 -20.74 -7.76 2.45
CA ASN A 68 -21.99 -8.48 2.21
C ASN A 68 -23.08 -8.16 3.25
N LYS A 69 -22.71 -7.88 4.50
CA LYS A 69 -23.65 -7.48 5.56
C LYS A 69 -24.08 -6.01 5.46
N SER A 70 -23.21 -5.14 4.93
CA SER A 70 -23.43 -3.68 4.90
C SER A 70 -24.54 -3.22 3.95
N LYS A 71 -24.92 -4.05 2.97
CA LYS A 71 -25.85 -3.71 1.87
C LYS A 71 -25.44 -2.48 1.04
N LEU A 72 -24.18 -2.04 1.16
CA LEU A 72 -23.62 -0.98 0.33
C LEU A 72 -23.52 -1.47 -1.12
N LYS A 73 -23.68 -0.55 -2.07
CA LYS A 73 -23.54 -0.84 -3.50
C LYS A 73 -22.20 -0.33 -3.99
N LEU A 74 -21.52 -1.16 -4.76
CA LEU A 74 -20.32 -0.79 -5.48
C LEU A 74 -20.64 -0.47 -6.94
N ASP A 75 -19.89 0.47 -7.50
CA ASP A 75 -19.85 0.70 -8.93
C ASP A 75 -19.33 -0.55 -9.65
N LYS A 76 -19.84 -0.80 -10.86
CA LYS A 76 -19.45 -1.95 -11.70
C LYS A 76 -17.96 -1.98 -12.07
N LEU A 77 -17.27 -0.84 -12.01
CA LEU A 77 -15.84 -0.74 -12.26
C LEU A 77 -15.01 -1.19 -11.05
N VAL A 78 -15.60 -1.27 -9.86
CA VAL A 78 -14.93 -1.79 -8.67
C VAL A 78 -15.03 -3.31 -8.63
N LYS A 79 -13.89 -3.97 -8.76
CA LYS A 79 -13.77 -5.43 -8.83
C LYS A 79 -13.06 -5.95 -7.59
N PHE A 80 -13.79 -6.72 -6.80
CA PHE A 80 -13.17 -7.57 -5.80
C PHE A 80 -12.52 -8.77 -6.46
N ILE A 81 -11.28 -9.05 -6.08
CA ILE A 81 -10.55 -10.25 -6.48
C ILE A 81 -10.03 -10.97 -5.25
N ASP A 82 -9.66 -12.23 -5.43
CA ASP A 82 -9.04 -13.00 -4.36
C ASP A 82 -7.63 -12.46 -4.05
N PRO A 83 -7.13 -12.66 -2.81
CA PRO A 83 -5.78 -12.27 -2.43
C PRO A 83 -4.71 -12.80 -3.41
N LEU A 84 -3.71 -11.98 -3.68
CA LEU A 84 -2.67 -12.26 -4.66
C LEU A 84 -1.36 -12.70 -3.99
N GLY A 85 -0.56 -13.47 -4.74
CA GLY A 85 0.82 -13.73 -4.36
C GLY A 85 1.68 -12.46 -4.45
N PHE A 86 2.79 -12.43 -3.70
CA PHE A 86 3.67 -11.27 -3.58
C PHE A 86 4.10 -10.66 -4.92
N ASN A 87 4.58 -11.48 -5.85
CA ASN A 87 5.06 -11.00 -7.16
C ASN A 87 3.94 -10.39 -8.01
N ASP A 88 2.77 -11.04 -8.05
CA ASP A 88 1.60 -10.56 -8.79
C ASP A 88 1.06 -9.25 -8.19
N TYR A 89 1.01 -9.16 -6.86
CA TYR A 89 0.58 -7.95 -6.17
C TYR A 89 1.53 -6.78 -6.46
N ASN A 90 2.85 -6.98 -6.34
CA ASN A 90 3.83 -5.94 -6.64
C ASN A 90 3.80 -5.50 -8.11
N LYS A 91 3.59 -6.43 -9.03
CA LYS A 91 3.41 -6.08 -10.45
C LYS A 91 2.19 -5.19 -10.63
N LEU A 92 1.08 -5.49 -9.95
CA LEU A 92 -0.08 -4.61 -9.98
C LEU A 92 0.18 -3.24 -9.34
N GLN A 93 0.96 -3.15 -8.26
CA GLN A 93 1.31 -1.86 -7.64
C GLN A 93 2.08 -0.97 -8.64
N ILE A 94 3.13 -1.52 -9.24
CA ILE A 94 4.02 -0.81 -10.18
C ILE A 94 3.26 -0.32 -11.42
N GLU A 95 2.37 -1.15 -11.97
CA GLU A 95 1.66 -0.87 -13.21
C GLU A 95 0.31 -0.17 -13.00
N SER A 96 -0.05 0.16 -11.76
CA SER A 96 -1.30 0.88 -11.48
C SER A 96 -1.21 2.36 -11.87
N PHE A 97 -2.37 2.99 -12.08
CA PHE A 97 -2.44 4.45 -12.19
C PHE A 97 -2.06 5.11 -10.86
N VAL A 98 -2.72 4.68 -9.77
CA VAL A 98 -2.41 5.03 -8.38
C VAL A 98 -2.82 3.85 -7.48
N VAL A 99 -2.00 3.57 -6.47
CA VAL A 99 -2.34 2.66 -5.36
C VAL A 99 -2.96 3.45 -4.21
N LEU A 100 -4.11 3.01 -3.68
CA LEU A 100 -4.67 3.52 -2.42
C LEU A 100 -4.51 2.42 -1.38
N SER A 101 -3.75 2.68 -0.31
CA SER A 101 -3.45 1.64 0.68
C SER A 101 -3.51 2.13 2.12
N ASP A 102 -3.99 1.27 3.02
CA ASP A 102 -3.84 1.41 4.47
C ASP A 102 -2.68 0.55 5.03
N SER A 103 -1.86 -0.05 4.17
CA SER A 103 -0.70 -0.81 4.63
C SER A 103 0.34 0.12 5.24
N GLY A 104 0.99 -0.34 6.32
CA GLY A 104 2.16 0.34 6.87
C GLY A 104 3.38 0.24 5.94
N THR A 105 3.41 -0.77 5.07
CA THR A 105 4.51 -0.99 4.10
C THR A 105 4.40 -0.12 2.86
N ILE A 106 3.26 0.53 2.59
CA ILE A 106 3.07 1.30 1.34
C ILE A 106 4.12 2.41 1.19
N PHE A 107 4.58 2.98 2.31
CA PHE A 107 5.65 3.97 2.36
C PHE A 107 6.97 3.41 1.83
N GLU A 108 7.33 2.22 2.27
CA GLU A 108 8.54 1.50 1.83
C GLU A 108 8.39 1.03 0.38
N GLU A 109 7.27 0.38 0.06
CA GLU A 109 7.01 -0.20 -1.27
C GLU A 109 7.01 0.85 -2.37
N SER A 110 6.27 1.96 -2.19
CA SER A 110 6.21 3.06 -3.17
C SER A 110 7.56 3.75 -3.33
N SER A 111 8.29 3.95 -2.23
CA SER A 111 9.62 4.53 -2.24
C SER A 111 10.61 3.64 -2.99
N ILE A 112 10.67 2.35 -2.68
CA ILE A 112 11.60 1.39 -3.28
C ILE A 112 11.27 1.13 -4.75
N LEU A 113 10.00 0.91 -5.07
CA LEU A 113 9.55 0.49 -6.41
C LEU A 113 9.15 1.66 -7.33
N ASN A 114 9.12 2.88 -6.80
CA ASN A 114 8.84 4.11 -7.54
C ASN A 114 7.50 4.10 -8.29
N PHE A 115 6.41 3.92 -7.56
CA PHE A 115 5.05 4.02 -8.07
C PHE A 115 4.23 5.06 -7.28
N ARG A 116 3.11 5.48 -7.84
CA ARG A 116 2.22 6.50 -7.24
C ARG A 116 1.34 5.87 -6.18
N ALA A 117 1.34 6.44 -4.98
CA ALA A 117 0.56 5.91 -3.87
C ALA A 117 -0.08 7.00 -3.00
N LEU A 118 -1.26 6.68 -2.49
CA LEU A 118 -1.94 7.42 -1.43
C LEU A 118 -2.08 6.51 -0.20
N ASN A 119 -1.80 7.06 0.97
CA ASN A 119 -2.13 6.41 2.23
C ASN A 119 -3.51 6.87 2.69
N ILE A 120 -4.44 5.93 2.85
CA ILE A 120 -5.83 6.20 3.24
C ILE A 120 -6.06 6.13 4.76
N ARG A 121 -5.00 6.14 5.58
CA ARG A 121 -5.08 6.27 7.04
C ARG A 121 -5.11 7.74 7.45
N GLU A 122 -5.64 7.99 8.64
CA GLU A 122 -5.61 9.31 9.29
C GLU A 122 -4.29 9.57 10.03
N SER A 123 -3.53 8.52 10.37
CA SER A 123 -2.24 8.60 11.05
C SER A 123 -1.23 7.62 10.47
N HIS A 124 0.06 7.96 10.59
CA HIS A 124 1.17 7.14 10.12
C HIS A 124 2.36 7.18 11.09
N GLU A 125 3.23 6.19 10.97
CA GLU A 125 4.38 5.93 11.84
C GLU A 125 5.74 6.07 11.13
N ARG A 126 5.74 6.58 9.89
CA ARG A 126 6.91 6.67 8.99
C ARG A 126 7.33 8.12 8.71
N PRO A 127 7.95 8.85 9.64
CA PRO A 127 8.39 10.24 9.41
C PRO A 127 9.37 10.35 8.22
N GLU A 128 10.28 9.38 8.08
CA GLU A 128 11.28 9.34 7.01
C GLU A 128 10.69 9.30 5.60
N ALA A 129 9.50 8.69 5.43
CA ALA A 129 8.80 8.68 4.16
C ALA A 129 8.03 9.98 3.87
N ILE A 130 7.65 10.72 4.91
CA ILE A 130 7.00 12.03 4.76
C ILE A 130 8.02 13.10 4.41
N GLU A 131 9.24 13.02 4.94
CA GLU A 131 10.33 13.92 4.58
C GLU A 131 10.61 13.89 3.07
N GLU A 132 10.65 12.70 2.48
CA GLU A 132 10.81 12.54 1.03
C GLU A 132 9.49 12.57 0.26
N THR A 133 8.35 12.63 0.94
CA THR A 133 6.99 12.71 0.36
C THR A 133 6.66 11.57 -0.62
N THR A 134 7.14 10.35 -0.37
CA THR A 134 6.95 9.21 -1.29
C THR A 134 5.50 8.75 -1.40
N VAL A 135 4.67 9.11 -0.42
CA VAL A 135 3.24 8.83 -0.35
C VAL A 135 2.53 10.07 0.18
N ILE A 136 1.37 10.42 -0.38
CA ILE A 136 0.51 11.46 0.18
C ILE A 136 -0.50 10.80 1.13
N VAL A 137 -0.56 11.26 2.38
CA VAL A 137 -1.53 10.79 3.37
C VAL A 137 -2.82 11.58 3.21
N THR A 138 -3.91 10.91 2.82
CA THR A 138 -5.18 11.56 2.46
C THR A 138 -6.32 11.26 3.42
N GLY A 139 -6.23 10.18 4.20
CA GLY A 139 -7.39 9.58 4.84
C GLY A 139 -8.40 9.07 3.82
N LEU A 140 -9.66 8.91 4.25
CA LEU A 140 -10.75 8.33 3.46
C LEU A 140 -11.65 9.35 2.75
N LYS A 141 -11.40 10.66 2.89
CA LYS A 141 -12.25 11.69 2.28
C LYS A 141 -11.96 11.84 0.79
N ILE A 142 -13.01 11.68 -0.03
CA ILE A 142 -12.90 11.73 -1.49
C ILE A 142 -12.28 13.04 -2.00
N GLU A 143 -12.60 14.19 -1.41
CA GLU A 143 -12.06 15.47 -1.85
C GLU A 143 -10.54 15.50 -1.74
N ARG A 144 -10.00 14.94 -0.65
CA ARG A 144 -8.55 14.87 -0.43
C ARG A 144 -7.88 13.83 -1.32
N ILE A 145 -8.54 12.68 -1.52
CA ILE A 145 -8.06 11.64 -2.43
C ILE A 145 -7.94 12.19 -3.86
N LEU A 146 -8.94 12.89 -4.37
CA LEU A 146 -8.92 13.49 -5.71
C LEU A 146 -7.80 14.52 -5.86
N GLN A 147 -7.60 15.39 -4.87
CA GLN A 147 -6.48 16.33 -4.85
C GLN A 147 -5.12 15.61 -4.85
N GLY A 148 -4.99 14.55 -4.05
CA GLY A 148 -3.78 13.74 -3.99
C GLY A 148 -3.46 13.08 -5.32
N ILE A 149 -4.44 12.46 -5.98
CA ILE A 149 -4.26 11.88 -7.32
C ILE A 149 -3.79 12.94 -8.31
N LYS A 150 -4.40 14.13 -8.28
CA LYS A 150 -4.02 15.21 -9.20
C LYS A 150 -2.57 15.64 -9.05
N ILE A 151 -2.04 15.66 -7.82
CA ILE A 151 -0.62 15.94 -7.55
C ILE A 151 0.26 14.81 -8.08
N LEU A 152 -0.14 13.55 -7.84
CA LEU A 152 0.61 12.36 -8.26
C LEU A 152 0.73 12.21 -9.78
N GLU A 153 -0.15 12.81 -10.58
CA GLU A 153 -0.03 12.82 -12.05
C GLU A 153 1.33 13.38 -12.52
N ASN A 154 1.91 14.32 -11.78
CA ASN A 154 3.21 14.91 -12.09
C ASN A 154 4.41 14.09 -11.57
N GLN A 155 4.17 13.03 -10.79
CA GLN A 155 5.23 12.13 -10.35
C GLN A 155 5.65 11.20 -11.48
N THR A 156 6.96 11.10 -11.72
CA THR A 156 7.55 10.13 -12.65
C THR A 156 7.74 8.78 -11.96
N THR A 157 7.46 7.68 -12.65
CA THR A 157 7.53 6.32 -12.11
C THR A 157 8.54 5.44 -12.85
N GLY A 158 8.80 4.25 -12.31
CA GLY A 158 9.69 3.27 -12.92
C GLY A 158 11.16 3.68 -12.83
N LYS A 159 11.87 3.75 -13.97
CA LYS A 159 13.31 4.07 -14.00
C LYS A 159 13.62 5.56 -13.80
N MET A 160 12.69 6.44 -14.16
CA MET A 160 12.82 7.89 -13.94
C MET A 160 12.17 8.26 -12.61
N ARG A 161 12.82 9.13 -11.85
CA ARG A 161 12.40 9.50 -10.51
C ARG A 161 12.57 11.01 -10.31
N ASN A 162 11.52 11.66 -9.83
CA ASN A 162 11.51 13.06 -9.40
C ASN A 162 11.17 13.22 -7.90
N ILE A 163 10.93 12.12 -7.19
CA ILE A 163 10.76 12.04 -5.74
C ILE A 163 11.83 11.11 -5.18
N SER A 164 12.71 11.60 -4.32
CA SER A 164 13.89 10.84 -3.85
C SER A 164 13.52 9.49 -3.23
N LEU A 165 14.44 8.54 -3.33
CA LEU A 165 14.35 7.29 -2.58
C LEU A 165 14.71 7.60 -1.13
N VAL A 166 13.86 7.17 -0.19
CA VAL A 166 14.15 7.26 1.25
C VAL A 166 15.42 6.45 1.55
N SER A 167 16.46 7.12 2.04
CA SER A 167 17.78 6.52 2.28
C SER A 167 17.71 5.33 3.21
N ASP A 168 16.88 5.42 4.25
CA ASP A 168 16.76 4.41 5.30
C ASP A 168 16.13 3.11 4.81
N TYR A 169 15.42 3.16 3.67
CA TYR A 169 14.86 1.98 3.02
C TYR A 169 15.84 1.33 2.04
N SER A 170 16.95 2.00 1.72
CA SER A 170 17.96 1.54 0.75
C SER A 170 19.21 0.95 1.43
N ILE A 171 19.03 0.33 2.59
CA ILE A 171 20.14 -0.20 3.39
C ILE A 171 20.39 -1.68 3.05
N PRO A 172 21.60 -2.04 2.59
CA PRO A 172 21.92 -3.43 2.28
C PRO A 172 22.20 -4.25 3.55
N ASN A 173 22.22 -5.58 3.39
CA ASN A 173 22.73 -6.53 4.37
C ASN A 173 22.01 -6.53 5.73
N ILE A 174 20.71 -6.18 5.78
CA ILE A 174 19.94 -6.14 7.02
C ILE A 174 19.99 -7.48 7.77
N SER A 175 19.85 -8.62 7.08
CA SER A 175 19.94 -9.94 7.71
C SER A 175 21.27 -10.17 8.45
N LEU A 176 22.39 -9.80 7.83
CA LEU A 176 23.72 -9.90 8.45
C LEU A 176 23.89 -8.95 9.65
N LYS A 177 23.28 -7.75 9.58
CA LYS A 177 23.30 -6.81 10.72
C LYS A 177 22.55 -7.39 11.91
N ILE A 178 21.35 -7.92 11.68
CA ILE A 178 20.51 -8.51 12.74
C ILE A 178 21.21 -9.71 13.38
N GLU A 179 21.79 -10.60 12.59
CA GLU A 179 22.59 -11.74 13.10
C GLU A 179 23.70 -11.29 14.05
N ARG A 180 24.51 -10.30 13.63
CA ARG A 180 25.60 -9.77 14.44
C ARG A 180 25.12 -9.06 15.70
N ILE A 181 24.03 -8.29 15.61
CA ILE A 181 23.42 -7.60 16.75
C ILE A 181 22.92 -8.62 17.77
N ILE A 182 22.21 -9.66 17.34
CA ILE A 182 21.72 -10.71 18.23
C ILE A 182 22.91 -11.35 18.95
N LEU A 183 23.89 -11.86 18.21
CA LEU A 183 25.06 -12.52 18.78
C LEU A 183 25.80 -11.62 19.79
N SER A 184 25.99 -10.34 19.47
CA SER A 184 26.72 -9.42 20.35
C SER A 184 25.97 -9.02 21.61
N HIS A 185 24.65 -9.19 21.67
CA HIS A 185 23.81 -8.72 22.79
C HIS A 185 23.27 -9.83 23.69
N ILE A 186 23.38 -11.12 23.33
CA ILE A 186 22.87 -12.23 24.15
C ILE A 186 23.42 -12.15 25.59
N ASP A 187 24.74 -12.19 25.75
CA ASP A 187 25.36 -12.21 27.08
C ASP A 187 25.26 -10.86 27.78
N PHE A 188 25.31 -9.76 27.02
CA PHE A 188 25.11 -8.41 27.56
C PHE A 188 23.72 -8.27 28.20
N VAL A 189 22.66 -8.68 27.52
CA VAL A 189 21.28 -8.62 28.03
C VAL A 189 21.10 -9.56 29.22
N ASN A 190 21.64 -10.78 29.17
CA ASN A 190 21.58 -11.72 30.30
C ASN A 190 22.21 -11.14 31.56
N ARG A 191 23.38 -10.50 31.44
CA ARG A 191 24.09 -9.91 32.58
C ARG A 191 23.44 -8.61 33.08
N VAL A 192 23.11 -7.68 32.19
CA VAL A 192 22.72 -6.30 32.56
C VAL A 192 21.22 -6.17 32.85
N VAL A 193 20.38 -6.83 32.06
CA VAL A 193 18.91 -6.72 32.21
C VAL A 193 18.39 -7.80 33.15
N TRP A 194 18.78 -9.05 32.91
CA TRP A 194 18.23 -10.19 33.67
C TRP A 194 19.03 -10.54 34.92
N GLN A 195 20.21 -9.94 35.12
CA GLN A 195 21.11 -10.25 36.23
C GLN A 195 21.34 -11.75 36.41
N LYS A 196 21.36 -12.50 35.30
CA LYS A 196 21.74 -13.90 35.33
C LYS A 196 23.23 -13.91 35.66
N GLU A 197 23.57 -14.45 36.83
CA GLU A 197 24.95 -14.67 37.25
C GLU A 197 25.69 -15.39 36.13
N SER A 198 26.83 -14.82 35.72
CA SER A 198 27.75 -15.41 34.76
C SER A 198 28.41 -16.65 35.33
#